data_AF-A0A183J5B5-F1
#
_entry.id   AF-A0A183J5B5-F1
#
_cell.length_a   1.000
_cell.length_b   1.000
_cell.length_c   1.000
_cell.angle_alpha   90.00
_cell.angle_beta   90.00
_cell.angle_gamma   90.00
#
_symmetry.space_group_name_H-M   'P 1'
#
loop_
_entity.id
_entity.type
_entity.pdbx_description
1 polymer ?
#
loop_
_entity_poly.entity_id
_entity_poly.type
_entity_poly.pdbx_seq_one_letter_code
_entity_poly.pdbx_strand_id
1 'polypeptide(L)'
;LNRNFPCRFPQFCGGPLQPEVDAVIRWSRSVPFVLSANFHGGSTVANYPFDDTSTGIAQLQPTPDDALFRKLAHTYARAHKDMWISGYRCDVYPNGDMFYNGIVNGASWYTLSGGLQDWSYLNTNDFHLTIEMNCFKYPYASMLHRYWNEHKYSLLLFLDQVKI
;
A
#
# COMPACT_ATOMS: atom_id res chain seq x y z
N LEU A 1 8.99 10.28 4.69
CA LEU A 1 8.26 10.70 3.48
C LEU A 1 6.78 10.30 3.50
N ASN A 2 6.41 9.04 3.82
CA ASN A 2 5.02 8.56 3.86
C ASN A 2 4.18 9.03 5.09
N ARG A 3 4.32 10.30 5.47
CA ARG A 3 3.55 11.06 6.49
C ARG A 3 3.53 12.57 6.17
N ASN A 4 3.90 12.96 4.95
CA ASN A 4 4.17 14.35 4.58
C ASN A 4 3.37 14.83 3.36
N PHE A 5 2.60 13.95 2.72
CA PHE A 5 1.62 14.37 1.72
C PHE A 5 0.47 15.14 2.39
N PRO A 6 -0.20 16.07 1.68
CA PRO A 6 -1.41 16.71 2.17
C PRO A 6 -2.45 15.70 2.60
N CYS A 7 -2.93 15.84 3.84
CA CYS A 7 -3.76 14.83 4.47
C CYS A 7 -5.24 15.08 4.30
N ARG A 8 -6.03 14.00 4.34
CA ARG A 8 -7.48 14.08 4.39
C ARG A 8 -7.99 14.74 5.68
N PHE A 9 -7.30 14.50 6.80
CA PHE A 9 -7.61 15.07 8.12
C PHE A 9 -6.47 15.96 8.61
N PRO A 10 -6.57 17.29 8.46
CA PRO A 10 -5.47 18.21 8.77
C PRO A 10 -4.97 18.15 10.22
N GLN A 11 -5.82 17.76 11.17
CA GLN A 11 -5.47 17.67 12.59
C GLN A 11 -4.42 16.60 12.92
N PHE A 12 -4.22 15.62 12.03
CA PHE A 12 -3.24 14.54 12.23
C PHE A 12 -1.92 14.80 11.48
N CYS A 13 -1.76 15.98 10.89
CA CYS A 13 -0.66 16.28 9.99
C CYS A 13 0.08 17.55 10.36
N GLY A 14 1.35 17.61 9.94
CA GLY A 14 2.21 18.75 10.19
C GLY A 14 3.60 18.59 9.59
N GLY A 15 4.40 19.64 9.74
CA GLY A 15 5.76 19.72 9.22
C GLY A 15 5.86 20.33 7.81
N PRO A 16 7.04 20.86 7.44
CA PRO A 16 7.27 21.42 6.13
C PRO A 16 7.22 20.34 5.04
N LEU A 17 6.70 20.69 3.87
CA LEU A 17 6.69 19.82 2.69
C LEU A 17 8.14 19.51 2.28
N GLN A 18 8.47 18.22 2.20
CA GLN A 18 9.80 17.78 1.79
C GLN A 18 9.95 17.87 0.27
N PRO A 19 11.17 18.16 -0.25
CA PRO A 19 11.38 18.32 -1.68
C PRO A 19 11.01 17.08 -2.50
N GLU A 20 11.21 15.87 -1.96
CA GLU A 20 10.82 14.62 -2.63
C GLU A 20 9.30 14.49 -2.76
N VAL A 21 8.56 14.95 -1.75
CA VAL A 21 7.09 14.90 -1.74
C VAL A 21 6.53 15.91 -2.72
N ASP A 22 7.07 17.14 -2.74
CA ASP A 22 6.70 18.15 -3.74
C ASP A 22 7.00 17.66 -5.17
N ALA A 23 8.15 17.02 -5.40
CA ALA A 23 8.49 16.45 -6.69
C ALA A 23 7.48 15.36 -7.14
N VAL A 24 7.12 14.43 -6.25
CA VAL A 24 6.11 13.40 -6.56
C VAL A 24 4.74 14.02 -6.80
N ILE A 25 4.31 15.00 -6.01
CA ILE A 25 3.04 15.71 -6.22
C ILE A 25 2.97 16.34 -7.62
N ARG A 26 4.04 17.01 -8.04
CA ARG A 26 4.12 17.63 -9.37
C ARG A 26 4.11 16.58 -10.48
N TRP A 27 4.85 15.49 -10.31
CA TRP A 27 4.91 14.39 -11.27
C TRP A 27 3.57 13.65 -11.40
N SER A 28 2.91 13.32 -10.29
CA SER A 28 1.60 12.67 -10.31
C SER A 28 0.51 13.51 -10.98
N ARG A 29 0.68 14.84 -11.02
CA ARG A 29 -0.23 15.76 -11.73
C ARG A 29 0.13 15.99 -13.19
N SER A 30 1.34 15.66 -13.62
CA SER A 30 1.79 15.92 -15.01
C SER A 30 1.40 14.81 -15.98
N VAL A 31 1.03 13.64 -15.48
CA VAL A 31 0.60 12.47 -16.25
C VAL A 31 -0.73 11.98 -15.70
N PRO A 32 -1.69 11.59 -16.55
CA PRO A 32 -2.94 10.98 -16.09
C PRO A 32 -2.69 9.51 -15.67
N PHE A 33 -1.98 9.30 -14.55
CA PHE A 33 -1.83 7.97 -13.97
C PHE A 33 -3.20 7.41 -13.59
N VAL A 34 -3.40 6.13 -13.90
CA VAL A 34 -4.66 5.40 -13.68
C VAL A 34 -4.51 4.37 -12.57
N LEU A 35 -3.36 3.69 -12.51
CA LEU A 35 -3.07 2.63 -11.56
C LEU A 35 -1.61 2.73 -11.15
N SER A 36 -1.36 2.68 -9.84
CA SER A 36 -0.01 2.74 -9.27
C SER A 36 0.13 1.85 -8.05
N ALA A 37 1.37 1.55 -7.71
CA ALA A 37 1.72 0.99 -6.42
C ALA A 37 3.05 1.55 -5.94
N ASN A 38 3.16 1.77 -4.63
CA ASN A 38 4.43 2.01 -3.96
C ASN A 38 4.84 0.76 -3.16
N PHE A 39 6.15 0.57 -2.99
CA PHE A 39 6.70 -0.65 -2.38
C PHE A 39 7.36 -0.35 -1.04
N HIS A 40 6.99 -1.15 -0.05
CA HIS A 40 7.46 -1.07 1.32
C HIS A 40 7.97 -2.43 1.80
N GLY A 41 8.60 -2.44 2.96
CA GLY A 41 9.01 -3.65 3.65
C GLY A 41 8.81 -3.52 5.15
N GLY A 42 8.75 -4.66 5.82
CA GLY A 42 8.39 -4.77 7.23
C GLY A 42 7.23 -5.72 7.47
N SER A 43 6.44 -6.01 6.43
CA SER A 43 5.41 -7.04 6.43
C SER A 43 5.28 -7.70 5.05
N THR A 44 4.26 -8.54 4.85
CA THR A 44 3.94 -9.14 3.54
C THR A 44 2.43 -9.13 3.31
N VAL A 45 1.94 -8.07 2.67
CA VAL A 45 0.51 -7.79 2.46
C VAL A 45 0.32 -6.73 1.36
N ALA A 46 -0.80 -6.81 0.64
CA ALA A 46 -1.26 -5.70 -0.21
C ALA A 46 -2.21 -4.79 0.60
N ASN A 47 -1.72 -3.61 0.95
CA ASN A 47 -2.46 -2.58 1.66
C ASN A 47 -3.23 -1.69 0.68
N TYR A 48 -4.51 -1.43 0.98
CA TYR A 48 -5.38 -0.61 0.15
C TYR A 48 -6.08 0.50 0.95
N PRO A 49 -6.47 1.61 0.29
CA PRO A 49 -7.12 2.74 0.93
C PRO A 49 -8.42 2.43 1.69
N PHE A 50 -8.84 3.30 2.61
CA PHE A 50 -8.06 4.42 3.15
C PHE A 50 -7.06 3.96 4.23
N ASP A 51 -5.99 4.75 4.41
CA ASP A 51 -4.95 4.56 5.42
C ASP A 51 -5.27 5.23 6.76
N ASP A 52 -6.18 6.20 6.81
CA ASP A 52 -6.57 6.88 8.06
C ASP A 52 -8.08 6.92 8.32
N THR A 53 -8.44 7.40 9.51
CA THR A 53 -9.82 7.64 9.95
C THR A 53 -9.92 9.02 10.57
N SER A 54 -11.13 9.60 10.59
CA SER A 54 -11.35 10.95 11.15
C SER A 54 -11.07 11.03 12.65
N THR A 55 -11.07 9.89 13.34
CA THR A 55 -10.79 9.75 14.77
C THR A 55 -9.33 9.40 15.06
N GLY A 56 -8.54 9.03 14.05
CA GLY A 56 -7.17 8.53 14.23
C GLY A 56 -7.10 7.13 14.86
N ILE A 57 -8.25 6.47 15.09
CA ILE A 57 -8.34 5.12 15.66
C ILE A 57 -8.37 4.09 14.53
N ALA A 58 -7.66 2.98 14.71
CA ALA A 58 -7.62 1.89 13.74
C ALA A 58 -9.00 1.23 13.62
N GLN A 59 -9.58 1.29 12.43
CA GLN A 59 -10.86 0.70 12.07
C GLN A 59 -10.98 0.63 10.55
N LEU A 60 -11.83 -0.26 10.05
CA LEU A 60 -12.13 -0.36 8.63
C LEU A 60 -12.66 0.98 8.09
N GLN A 61 -11.96 1.54 7.11
CA GLN A 61 -12.35 2.77 6.43
C GLN A 61 -12.39 2.54 4.91
N PRO A 62 -13.53 2.09 4.36
CA PRO A 62 -13.65 1.81 2.95
C PRO A 62 -13.64 3.10 2.13
N THR A 63 -13.14 3.02 0.90
CA THR A 63 -13.34 4.05 -0.13
C THR A 63 -14.69 3.88 -0.83
N PRO A 64 -15.16 4.90 -1.58
CA PRO A 64 -16.26 4.71 -2.53
C PRO A 64 -16.03 3.56 -3.52
N ASP A 65 -14.77 3.31 -3.90
CA ASP A 65 -14.35 2.27 -4.83
C ASP A 65 -13.77 1.02 -4.13
N ASP A 66 -14.19 0.72 -2.89
CA ASP A 66 -13.61 -0.36 -2.05
C ASP A 66 -13.58 -1.71 -2.78
N ALA A 67 -14.64 -2.05 -3.50
CA ALA A 67 -14.71 -3.30 -4.28
C ALA A 67 -13.60 -3.40 -5.34
N LEU A 68 -13.28 -2.29 -6.01
CA LEU A 68 -12.21 -2.24 -6.99
C LEU A 68 -10.84 -2.34 -6.30
N PHE A 69 -10.61 -1.58 -5.23
CA PHE A 69 -9.35 -1.66 -4.48
C PHE A 69 -9.08 -3.07 -3.93
N ARG A 70 -10.09 -3.73 -3.39
CA ARG A 70 -9.98 -5.13 -2.93
C ARG A 70 -9.66 -6.07 -4.08
N LYS A 71 -10.28 -5.88 -5.25
CA LYS A 71 -9.95 -6.65 -6.46
C LYS A 71 -8.48 -6.45 -6.85
N LEU A 72 -8.02 -5.19 -6.92
CA LEU A 72 -6.63 -4.85 -7.27
C LEU A 72 -5.62 -5.47 -6.28
N ALA A 73 -5.88 -5.32 -4.97
CA ALA A 73 -5.05 -5.90 -3.93
C ALA A 73 -5.04 -7.43 -3.98
N HIS A 74 -6.20 -8.06 -4.23
CA HIS A 74 -6.28 -9.51 -4.40
C HIS A 74 -5.53 -9.98 -5.63
N THR A 75 -5.59 -9.26 -6.77
CA THR A 75 -4.81 -9.60 -7.97
C THR A 75 -3.32 -9.70 -7.65
N TYR A 76 -2.78 -8.73 -6.91
CA TYR A 76 -1.38 -8.77 -6.50
C TYR A 76 -1.11 -9.94 -5.54
N ALA A 77 -1.87 -10.03 -4.45
CA ALA A 77 -1.62 -10.98 -3.37
C ALA A 77 -1.78 -12.45 -3.81
N ARG A 78 -2.79 -12.75 -4.64
CA ARG A 78 -3.08 -14.11 -5.16
C ARG A 78 -2.03 -14.62 -6.13
N ALA A 79 -1.36 -13.73 -6.84
CA ALA A 79 -0.29 -14.09 -7.76
C ALA A 79 1.08 -14.26 -7.07
N HIS A 80 1.20 -13.79 -5.82
CA HIS A 80 2.43 -13.96 -5.04
C HIS A 80 2.47 -15.35 -4.44
N LYS A 81 3.67 -15.92 -4.28
CA LYS A 81 3.87 -17.28 -3.75
C LYS A 81 3.09 -17.54 -2.45
N ASP A 82 3.32 -16.70 -1.44
CA ASP A 82 2.82 -16.92 -0.07
C ASP A 82 1.97 -15.76 0.49
N MET A 83 1.80 -14.65 -0.24
CA MET A 83 1.16 -13.43 0.33
C MET A 83 -0.33 -13.67 0.58
N TRP A 84 -0.99 -14.43 -0.28
CA TRP A 84 -2.42 -14.74 -0.16
C TRP A 84 -2.79 -15.65 1.02
N ILE A 85 -1.81 -16.33 1.63
CA ILE A 85 -2.07 -17.32 2.68
C ILE A 85 -2.52 -16.60 3.94
N SER A 86 -3.74 -16.85 4.41
CA SER A 86 -4.23 -16.23 5.65
C SER A 86 -3.39 -16.67 6.86
N GLY A 87 -3.03 -15.72 7.72
CA GLY A 87 -2.29 -16.01 8.95
C GLY A 87 -1.34 -14.89 9.34
N TYR A 88 -0.50 -15.19 10.34
CA TYR A 88 0.54 -14.29 10.82
C TYR A 88 1.63 -14.05 9.78
N ARG A 89 2.29 -12.90 9.87
CA ARG A 89 3.46 -12.54 9.06
C ARG A 89 4.72 -12.45 9.90
N CYS A 90 5.83 -12.66 9.21
CA CYS A 90 7.18 -12.35 9.69
C CYS A 90 7.65 -13.14 10.92
N ASP A 91 7.06 -14.30 11.17
CA ASP A 91 7.41 -15.22 12.25
C ASP A 91 7.45 -14.56 13.65
N VAL A 92 6.76 -13.43 13.82
CA VAL A 92 6.68 -12.72 15.10
C VAL A 92 5.44 -13.19 15.85
N TYR A 93 5.39 -14.41 16.38
CA TYR A 93 4.27 -14.81 17.24
C TYR A 93 4.56 -14.41 18.70
N PRO A 94 3.63 -13.79 19.45
CA PRO A 94 2.22 -13.48 19.14
C PRO A 94 1.95 -12.05 18.62
N ASN A 95 2.99 -11.24 18.38
CA ASN A 95 2.89 -9.79 18.11
C ASN A 95 2.91 -9.42 16.62
N GLY A 96 2.84 -10.38 15.73
CA GLY A 96 2.97 -10.20 14.29
C GLY A 96 1.65 -9.84 13.64
N ASP A 97 1.72 -9.20 12.48
CA ASP A 97 0.51 -8.85 11.73
C ASP A 97 -0.23 -10.12 11.27
N MET A 98 -1.53 -10.18 11.50
CA MET A 98 -2.38 -11.24 10.98
C MET A 98 -3.24 -10.69 9.85
N PHE A 99 -3.11 -11.28 8.65
CA PHE A 99 -3.90 -10.88 7.49
C PHE A 99 -4.70 -12.04 6.92
N TYR A 100 -5.88 -11.73 6.41
CA TYR A 100 -6.73 -12.67 5.72
C TYR A 100 -6.63 -12.45 4.22
N ASN A 101 -6.39 -13.52 3.46
CA ASN A 101 -6.25 -13.50 2.00
C ASN A 101 -5.16 -12.55 1.45
N GLY A 102 -4.22 -12.13 2.29
CA GLY A 102 -3.06 -11.31 1.88
C GLY A 102 -3.33 -9.85 1.56
N ILE A 103 -4.51 -9.33 1.94
CA ILE A 103 -4.87 -7.93 1.73
C ILE A 103 -5.31 -7.29 3.05
N VAL A 104 -5.19 -5.97 3.14
CA VAL A 104 -5.67 -5.23 4.32
C VAL A 104 -6.06 -3.80 3.95
N ASN A 105 -7.16 -3.30 4.55
CA ASN A 105 -7.46 -1.87 4.52
C ASN A 105 -6.50 -1.16 5.48
N GLY A 106 -5.82 -0.11 5.02
CA GLY A 106 -4.75 0.51 5.80
C GLY A 106 -5.18 1.02 7.16
N ALA A 107 -6.29 1.75 7.23
CA ALA A 107 -6.83 2.25 8.48
C ALA A 107 -7.23 1.12 9.45
N SER A 108 -7.64 -0.04 8.93
CA SER A 108 -7.93 -1.22 9.76
C SER A 108 -6.67 -1.89 10.31
N TRP A 109 -5.53 -1.76 9.63
CA TRP A 109 -4.26 -2.29 10.11
C TRP A 109 -3.67 -1.36 11.17
N TYR A 110 -3.41 -0.11 10.80
CA TYR A 110 -3.05 0.98 11.70
C TYR A 110 -3.25 2.31 10.97
N THR A 111 -3.64 3.36 11.69
CA THR A 111 -3.90 4.66 11.06
C THR A 111 -2.60 5.36 10.61
N LEU A 112 -2.65 5.87 9.39
CA LEU A 112 -1.55 6.56 8.72
C LEU A 112 -2.09 7.76 7.96
N SER A 113 -1.88 8.97 8.50
CA SER A 113 -2.20 10.21 7.81
C SER A 113 -0.99 10.73 7.02
N GLY A 114 -1.26 11.38 5.89
CA GLY A 114 -0.24 12.00 5.03
C GLY A 114 0.55 11.02 4.16
N GLY A 115 -0.08 9.89 3.81
CA GLY A 115 0.47 8.90 2.90
C GLY A 115 0.29 9.26 1.43
N LEU A 116 1.18 8.77 0.57
CA LEU A 116 1.07 8.91 -0.88
C LEU A 116 -0.17 8.20 -1.43
N GLN A 117 -0.52 7.05 -0.85
CA GLN A 117 -1.60 6.18 -1.30
C GLN A 117 -2.95 6.91 -1.31
N ASP A 118 -3.37 7.42 -0.16
CA ASP A 118 -4.63 8.15 -0.03
C ASP A 118 -4.58 9.50 -0.76
N TRP A 119 -3.43 10.17 -0.76
CA TRP A 119 -3.28 11.44 -1.48
C TRP A 119 -3.50 11.25 -3.00
N SER A 120 -2.95 10.19 -3.58
CA SER A 120 -3.08 9.90 -5.02
C SER A 120 -4.53 9.71 -5.41
N TYR A 121 -5.27 8.88 -4.66
CA TYR A 121 -6.70 8.62 -4.92
C TYR A 121 -7.58 9.87 -4.73
N LEU A 122 -7.26 10.73 -3.76
CA LEU A 122 -8.07 11.91 -3.46
C LEU A 122 -7.76 13.13 -4.34
N ASN A 123 -6.58 13.20 -4.96
CA ASN A 123 -6.09 14.40 -5.65
C ASN A 123 -5.78 14.16 -7.14
N THR A 124 -5.95 12.93 -7.63
CA THR A 124 -5.71 12.55 -9.03
C THR A 124 -6.71 11.46 -9.44
N ASN A 125 -6.54 10.86 -10.63
CA ASN A 125 -7.31 9.70 -11.08
C ASN A 125 -6.61 8.35 -10.79
N ASP A 126 -5.52 8.37 -10.02
CA ASP A 126 -4.66 7.22 -9.77
C ASP A 126 -5.20 6.34 -8.63
N PHE A 127 -5.50 5.08 -8.95
CA PHE A 127 -5.79 4.05 -7.97
C PHE A 127 -4.48 3.48 -7.43
N HIS A 128 -4.11 3.90 -6.23
CA HIS A 128 -2.81 3.61 -5.65
C HIS A 128 -2.88 2.54 -4.55
N LEU A 129 -2.04 1.50 -4.64
CA LEU A 129 -1.84 0.53 -3.57
C LEU A 129 -0.49 0.72 -2.86
N THR A 130 -0.42 0.32 -1.60
CA THR A 130 0.85 0.14 -0.88
C THR A 130 1.13 -1.35 -0.77
N ILE A 131 2.25 -1.81 -1.30
CA ILE A 131 2.62 -3.23 -1.26
C ILE A 131 3.76 -3.40 -0.26
N GLU A 132 3.46 -4.08 0.86
CA GLU A 132 4.48 -4.59 1.77
C GLU A 132 5.05 -5.86 1.17
N MET A 133 6.26 -5.78 0.61
CA MET A 133 6.84 -6.85 -0.19
C MET A 133 7.28 -8.02 0.69
N ASN A 134 8.08 -7.71 1.72
CA ASN A 134 8.75 -8.71 2.53
C ASN A 134 9.02 -8.21 3.95
N CYS A 135 9.07 -9.15 4.89
CA CYS A 135 9.31 -8.89 6.31
C CYS A 135 10.64 -8.19 6.60
N PHE A 136 11.73 -8.62 5.96
CA PHE A 136 13.05 -8.04 6.18
C PHE A 136 13.22 -6.76 5.39
N LYS A 137 13.06 -5.59 6.03
CA LYS A 137 13.21 -4.26 5.39
C LYS A 137 14.47 -4.11 4.54
N TYR A 138 15.57 -4.69 4.99
CA TYR A 138 16.86 -4.66 4.31
C TYR A 138 17.43 -6.09 4.24
N PRO A 139 17.02 -6.89 3.25
CA PRO A 139 17.44 -8.28 3.13
C PRO A 139 18.88 -8.40 2.61
N TYR A 140 19.49 -9.56 2.78
CA TYR A 140 20.77 -9.87 2.12
C TYR A 140 20.60 -9.95 0.60
N ALA A 141 21.65 -9.57 -0.14
CA ALA A 141 21.66 -9.60 -1.60
C ALA A 141 21.33 -10.99 -2.18
N SER A 142 21.71 -12.07 -1.47
CA SER A 142 21.41 -13.46 -1.85
C SER A 142 19.91 -13.77 -1.91
N MET A 143 19.06 -12.97 -1.24
CA MET A 143 17.61 -13.17 -1.24
C MET A 143 16.92 -12.47 -2.42
N LEU A 144 17.57 -11.53 -3.10
CA LEU A 144 16.94 -10.69 -4.12
C LEU A 144 16.38 -11.49 -5.30
N HIS A 145 17.10 -12.52 -5.76
CA HIS A 145 16.63 -13.38 -6.85
C HIS A 145 15.38 -14.17 -6.45
N ARG A 146 15.29 -14.58 -5.18
CA ARG A 146 14.10 -15.24 -4.64
C ARG A 146 12.91 -14.27 -4.62
N TYR A 147 13.08 -13.08 -4.05
CA TYR A 147 12.01 -12.07 -3.99
C TYR A 147 11.53 -11.64 -5.37
N TRP A 148 12.44 -11.47 -6.34
CA TRP A 148 12.04 -11.25 -7.72
C TRP A 148 11.10 -12.35 -8.23
N ASN A 149 11.47 -13.62 -8.07
CA ASN A 149 10.65 -14.73 -8.54
C ASN A 149 9.31 -14.86 -7.81
N GLU A 150 9.26 -14.49 -6.54
CA GLU A 150 8.02 -14.50 -5.75
C GLU A 150 7.05 -13.37 -6.15
N HIS A 151 7.57 -12.19 -6.54
CA HIS A 151 6.75 -11.02 -6.90
C HIS A 151 6.53 -10.82 -8.41
N LYS A 152 7.31 -11.47 -9.28
CA LYS A 152 7.29 -11.24 -10.74
C LYS A 152 5.89 -11.31 -11.33
N TYR A 153 5.13 -12.37 -11.02
CA TYR A 153 3.78 -12.52 -11.57
C TYR A 153 2.77 -11.56 -10.94
N SER A 154 2.90 -11.24 -9.65
CA SER A 154 2.10 -10.20 -9.00
C SER A 154 2.25 -8.84 -9.66
N LEU A 155 3.49 -8.44 -9.96
CA LEU A 155 3.78 -7.18 -10.65
C LEU A 155 3.15 -7.15 -12.04
N LEU A 156 3.34 -8.22 -12.84
CA LEU A 156 2.81 -8.29 -14.20
C LEU A 156 1.27 -8.28 -14.22
N LEU A 157 0.63 -9.07 -13.36
CA LEU A 157 -0.83 -9.16 -13.30
C LEU A 157 -1.46 -7.89 -12.74
N PHE A 158 -0.79 -7.20 -11.80
CA PHE A 158 -1.23 -5.91 -11.30
C PHE A 158 -1.18 -4.85 -12.42
N LEU A 159 -0.07 -4.77 -13.17
CA LEU A 159 0.03 -3.84 -14.31
C LEU A 159 -1.06 -4.08 -15.36
N ASP A 160 -1.45 -5.34 -15.58
CA ASP A 160 -2.51 -5.67 -16.53
C ASP A 160 -3.90 -5.15 -16.09
N GLN A 161 -4.10 -4.86 -14.80
CA GLN A 161 -5.37 -4.32 -14.29
C GLN A 161 -5.67 -2.89 -14.76
N VAL A 162 -4.70 -2.15 -15.32
CA VAL A 162 -4.92 -0.78 -15.81
C VAL A 162 -5.90 -0.71 -16.99
N LYS A 163 -6.19 -1.86 -17.62
CA LYS A 163 -7.06 -1.99 -18.80
C LYS A 163 -8.53 -2.21 -18.44
N ILE A 164 -8.85 -2.35 -17.16
CA ILE A 164 -10.17 -2.75 -16.66
C ILE A 164 -11.08 -1.53 -16.51
#